data_AF-A0A8B7PWH0-F1
#
_entry.id   AF-A0A8B7PWH0-F1
#
_cell.length_a   1.000
_cell.length_b   1.000
_cell.length_c   1.000
_cell.angle_alpha   90.00
_cell.angle_beta   90.00
_cell.angle_gamma   90.00
#
_symmetry.space_group_name_H-M   'P 1'
#
loop_
_entity.id
_entity.type
_entity.pdbx_description
1 polymer ?
#
loop_
_entity_poly.entity_id
_entity_poly.type
_entity_poly.pdbx_seq_one_letter_code
_entity_poly.pdbx_strand_id
1 'polypeptide(L)'
;MRLTSTHCTRLAGSPSLLLIIMPSPRLTTEQMLRKDQKTITRQGISVAISAIYMDLEAFLQRSGLIADLHAFCQAHSYDALVAMTIFFNTHNEPVRQLAIFCPYAALRMTICGALERSHSPFLKLTPVPSNHPNLQAYLQGNTQISRKKLLPLLQEALSACSDSMTIPSGQPETGGVSKEQVDTELDRGGAPLIPGLSQDEEDPPLPPTPMNSLVDECPLDQGLPKLSAEAIFEKCSQISLSQSTSASLPKK
;
A
#
# COMPACT_ATOMS: atom_id res chain seq x y z
N MET A 1 32.86 62.74 1.36
CA MET A 1 31.55 63.18 0.82
C MET A 1 30.85 61.94 0.26
N ARG A 2 29.84 61.44 0.97
CA ARG A 2 28.39 61.54 0.67
C ARG A 2 27.88 60.38 -0.20
N LEU A 3 26.94 59.66 0.42
CA LEU A 3 26.03 58.63 -0.10
C LEU A 3 25.30 59.06 -1.38
N THR A 4 24.97 58.06 -2.21
CA THR A 4 23.59 57.66 -2.60
C THR A 4 23.68 56.16 -2.94
N SER A 5 23.05 55.19 -2.26
CA SER A 5 21.61 54.92 -2.06
C SER A 5 20.80 54.96 -3.35
N THR A 6 20.73 53.83 -4.05
CA THR A 6 19.71 53.58 -5.08
C THR A 6 18.87 52.38 -4.66
N HIS A 7 17.66 52.75 -4.24
CA HIS A 7 16.48 51.94 -3.98
C HIS A 7 16.27 50.83 -5.02
N CYS A 8 16.16 49.57 -4.57
CA CYS A 8 15.53 48.51 -5.36
C CYS A 8 14.03 48.50 -5.01
N THR A 9 13.22 49.05 -5.90
CA THR A 9 11.76 49.11 -5.77
C THR A 9 11.13 47.74 -5.94
N ARG A 10 10.34 47.35 -4.95
CA ARG A 10 9.26 46.34 -5.02
C ARG A 10 8.51 46.46 -6.34
N LEU A 11 8.42 45.36 -7.09
CA LEU A 11 7.24 45.06 -7.90
C LEU A 11 6.53 43.87 -7.27
N ALA A 12 5.44 44.19 -6.58
CA ALA A 12 4.36 43.26 -6.31
C ALA A 12 3.68 42.93 -7.63
N GLY A 13 3.49 41.64 -7.91
CA GLY A 13 2.86 41.20 -9.14
C GLY A 13 2.52 39.71 -9.11
N SER A 14 1.28 39.43 -8.73
CA SER A 14 0.54 38.17 -8.88
C SER A 14 0.83 37.03 -7.88
N PRO A 15 -0.15 36.66 -7.04
CA PRO A 15 -0.15 35.35 -6.40
C PRO A 15 -0.59 34.35 -7.48
N SER A 16 0.36 33.82 -8.26
CA SER A 16 0.11 32.58 -8.96
C SER A 16 -0.31 31.57 -7.89
N LEU A 17 -1.50 30.99 -8.05
CA LEU A 17 -2.00 29.83 -7.32
C LEU A 17 -1.06 28.63 -7.60
N LEU A 18 0.16 28.72 -7.09
CA LEU A 18 0.99 27.58 -6.81
C LEU A 18 0.18 26.77 -5.83
N LEU A 19 -0.15 25.56 -6.26
CA LEU A 19 -0.59 24.45 -5.43
C LEU A 19 0.58 24.11 -4.48
N ILE A 20 0.94 25.08 -3.62
CA ILE A 20 1.68 24.87 -2.39
C ILE A 20 0.82 23.84 -1.69
N ILE A 21 1.33 22.62 -1.62
CA ILE A 21 0.81 21.56 -0.78
C ILE A 21 0.54 22.24 0.56
N MET A 22 -0.73 22.52 0.85
CA MET A 22 -1.13 22.99 2.17
C MET A 22 -0.51 21.98 3.12
N PRO A 23 0.39 22.40 4.04
CA PRO A 23 1.00 21.47 4.94
C PRO A 23 -0.16 20.75 5.61
N SER A 24 -0.28 19.46 5.29
CA SER A 24 -1.29 18.63 5.92
C SER A 24 -1.12 18.84 7.43
N PRO A 25 -2.21 18.95 8.22
CA PRO A 25 -2.10 19.11 9.68
C PRO A 25 -0.99 18.20 10.20
N ARG A 26 -0.11 18.66 11.11
CA ARG A 26 1.11 17.92 11.53
C ARG A 26 0.77 16.47 11.94
N LEU A 27 0.75 15.57 10.97
CA LEU A 27 0.40 14.18 11.17
C LEU A 27 1.61 13.48 11.77
N THR A 28 1.36 12.67 12.78
CA THR A 28 2.36 11.71 13.25
C THR A 28 2.69 10.73 12.13
N THR A 29 3.85 10.08 12.22
CA THR A 29 4.30 9.13 11.19
C THR A 29 3.27 8.01 11.02
N GLU A 30 2.75 7.48 12.14
CA GLU A 30 1.67 6.49 12.15
C GLU A 30 0.42 7.00 11.41
N GLN A 31 -0.06 8.22 11.71
CA GLN A 31 -1.25 8.78 11.07
C GLN A 31 -1.09 8.90 9.56
N MET A 32 0.10 9.31 9.08
CA MET A 32 0.38 9.34 7.64
C MET A 32 0.35 7.95 7.02
N LEU A 33 0.98 6.98 7.68
CA LEU A 33 1.07 5.61 7.20
C LEU A 33 -0.31 4.93 7.12
N ARG A 34 -1.19 5.19 8.08
CA ARG A 34 -2.53 4.57 8.16
C ARG A 34 -3.56 5.20 7.25
N LYS A 35 -3.38 6.47 6.86
CA LYS A 35 -4.36 7.23 6.07
C LYS A 35 -4.76 6.53 4.78
N ASP A 36 -3.80 5.95 4.08
CA ASP A 36 -4.06 5.21 2.84
C ASP A 36 -3.19 3.94 2.75
N GLN A 37 -3.61 2.92 3.50
CA GLN A 37 -2.86 1.67 3.67
C GLN A 37 -3.62 0.45 3.12
N LYS A 38 -2.86 -0.54 2.66
CA LYS A 38 -3.30 -1.93 2.54
C LYS A 38 -2.31 -2.87 3.18
N THR A 39 -2.78 -3.99 3.68
CA THR A 39 -1.94 -5.06 4.22
C THR A 39 -2.03 -6.29 3.33
N ILE A 40 -0.90 -6.93 3.10
CA ILE A 40 -0.80 -8.26 2.52
C ILE A 40 -0.40 -9.21 3.63
N THR A 41 -1.13 -10.31 3.79
CA THR A 41 -0.76 -11.39 4.69
C THR A 41 -0.69 -12.70 3.90
N ARG A 42 0.47 -13.37 3.95
CA ARG A 42 0.73 -14.65 3.27
C ARG A 42 1.67 -15.49 4.12
N GLN A 43 1.29 -16.75 4.37
CA GLN A 43 2.12 -17.74 5.09
C GLN A 43 2.71 -17.23 6.41
N GLY A 44 1.94 -16.42 7.15
CA GLY A 44 2.37 -15.83 8.43
C GLY A 44 3.20 -14.54 8.31
N ILE A 45 3.58 -14.12 7.10
CA ILE A 45 4.25 -12.84 6.85
C ILE A 45 3.20 -11.76 6.55
N SER A 46 3.32 -10.62 7.21
CA SER A 46 2.42 -9.48 7.09
C SER A 46 3.18 -8.23 6.62
N VAL A 47 2.82 -7.70 5.45
CA VAL A 47 3.46 -6.51 4.87
C VAL A 47 2.43 -5.40 4.68
N ALA A 48 2.71 -4.24 5.26
CA ALA A 48 1.92 -3.04 5.03
C ALA A 48 2.39 -2.27 3.80
N ILE A 49 1.47 -1.72 3.01
CA ILE A 49 1.74 -0.84 1.88
C ILE A 49 0.96 0.46 2.07
N SER A 50 1.67 1.54 2.36
CA SER A 50 1.12 2.86 2.65
C SER A 50 1.39 3.82 1.51
N ALA A 51 0.38 4.52 1.01
CA ALA A 51 0.57 5.64 0.08
C ALA A 51 0.61 6.96 0.86
N ILE A 52 1.66 7.75 0.65
CA ILE A 52 1.94 8.97 1.40
C ILE A 52 2.06 10.13 0.42
N TYR A 53 1.32 11.21 0.68
CA TYR A 53 1.36 12.40 -0.16
C TYR A 53 2.43 13.38 0.35
N MET A 54 3.69 13.11 0.01
CA MET A 54 4.85 13.95 0.32
C MET A 54 6.05 13.52 -0.53
N ASP A 55 7.10 14.33 -0.55
CA ASP A 55 8.39 13.92 -1.08
C ASP A 55 9.09 12.89 -0.16
N LEU A 56 9.81 11.92 -0.75
CA LEU A 56 10.48 10.87 0.02
C LEU A 56 11.61 11.41 0.88
N GLU A 57 12.41 12.36 0.40
CA GLU A 57 13.48 12.95 1.21
C GLU A 57 12.90 13.63 2.44
N ALA A 58 11.82 14.41 2.27
CA ALA A 58 11.08 14.99 3.38
C ALA A 58 10.50 13.94 4.34
N PHE A 59 10.06 12.77 3.83
CA PHE A 59 9.60 11.66 4.67
C PHE A 59 10.75 11.08 5.49
N LEU A 60 11.90 10.84 4.85
CA LEU A 60 13.11 10.27 5.45
C LEU A 60 13.77 11.20 6.48
N GLN A 61 13.64 12.51 6.32
CA GLN A 61 14.18 13.53 7.24
C GLN A 61 13.32 13.75 8.50
N ARG A 62 12.18 13.07 8.65
CA ARG A 62 11.34 13.22 9.84
C ARG A 62 12.09 12.78 11.10
N SER A 63 12.03 13.62 12.14
CA SER A 63 12.63 13.33 13.44
C SER A 63 12.08 12.03 14.02
N GLY A 64 12.97 11.10 14.37
CA GLY A 64 12.58 9.82 14.97
C GLY A 64 11.94 8.82 14.00
N LEU A 65 11.97 9.06 12.68
CA LEU A 65 11.28 8.22 11.70
C LEU A 65 11.55 6.73 11.88
N ILE A 66 12.82 6.32 12.00
CA ILE A 66 13.15 4.89 12.12
C ILE A 66 12.55 4.26 13.38
N ALA A 67 12.54 4.98 14.50
CA ALA A 67 11.88 4.52 15.72
C ALA A 67 10.36 4.43 15.53
N ASP A 68 9.75 5.43 14.88
CA ASP A 68 8.33 5.42 14.55
C ASP A 68 7.95 4.25 13.62
N LEU A 69 8.76 3.96 12.60
CA LEU A 69 8.54 2.84 11.68
C LEU A 69 8.62 1.50 12.41
N HIS A 70 9.58 1.38 13.33
CA HIS A 70 9.72 0.17 14.16
C HIS A 70 8.53 0.00 15.10
N ALA A 71 8.14 1.05 15.81
CA ALA A 71 6.98 1.06 16.69
C ALA A 71 5.68 0.77 15.93
N PHE A 72 5.52 1.35 14.74
CA PHE A 72 4.39 1.11 13.85
C PHE A 72 4.29 -0.37 13.45
N CYS A 73 5.38 -0.95 12.95
CA CYS A 73 5.43 -2.37 12.59
C CYS A 73 5.14 -3.28 13.78
N GLN A 74 5.70 -3.00 14.96
CA GLN A 74 5.44 -3.76 16.19
C GLN A 74 3.98 -3.67 16.64
N ALA A 75 3.41 -2.46 16.70
CA ALA A 75 2.05 -2.22 17.17
C ALA A 75 0.98 -2.90 16.29
N HIS A 76 1.28 -3.09 15.00
CA HIS A 76 0.36 -3.68 14.03
C HIS A 76 0.75 -5.08 13.55
N SER A 77 1.81 -5.67 14.13
CA SER A 77 2.32 -6.99 13.74
C SER A 77 2.62 -7.08 12.24
N TYR A 78 3.31 -6.07 11.70
CA TYR A 78 3.85 -6.07 10.34
C TYR A 78 5.33 -6.44 10.36
N ASP A 79 5.73 -7.36 9.48
CA ASP A 79 7.13 -7.77 9.27
C ASP A 79 7.89 -6.79 8.37
N ALA A 80 7.15 -6.09 7.51
CA ALA A 80 7.70 -5.05 6.63
C ALA A 80 6.67 -3.97 6.32
N LEU A 81 7.17 -2.81 5.90
CA LEU A 81 6.40 -1.69 5.40
C LEU A 81 6.96 -1.21 4.08
N VAL A 82 6.09 -1.04 3.10
CA VAL A 82 6.36 -0.36 1.83
C VAL A 82 5.63 0.97 1.83
N ALA A 83 6.38 2.05 2.00
CA ALA A 83 5.88 3.42 1.88
C ALA A 83 6.05 3.90 0.44
N MET A 84 4.94 4.04 -0.29
CA MET A 84 4.90 4.66 -1.61
C MET A 84 4.62 6.15 -1.45
N THR A 85 5.56 7.00 -1.84
CA THR A 85 5.35 8.45 -1.78
C THR A 85 4.91 8.99 -3.13
N ILE A 86 4.15 10.08 -3.12
CA ILE A 86 3.81 10.85 -4.31
C ILE A 86 3.81 12.34 -4.00
N PHE A 87 4.41 13.12 -4.87
CA PHE A 87 4.31 14.57 -4.93
C PHE A 87 4.27 15.03 -6.39
N PHE A 88 4.00 16.31 -6.62
CA PHE A 88 4.05 16.90 -7.95
C PHE A 88 5.25 17.83 -8.06
N ASN A 89 6.02 17.69 -9.14
CA ASN A 89 7.18 18.54 -9.39
C ASN A 89 6.76 19.96 -9.84
N THR A 90 7.73 20.80 -10.19
CA THR A 90 7.51 22.17 -10.68
C THR A 90 6.68 22.25 -11.98
N HIS A 91 6.61 21.16 -12.74
CA HIS A 91 5.83 21.03 -13.97
C HIS A 91 4.45 20.39 -13.72
N ASN A 92 4.07 20.19 -12.45
CA ASN A 92 2.84 19.52 -12.04
C ASN A 92 2.74 18.07 -12.55
N GLU A 93 3.89 17.41 -12.72
CA GLU A 93 3.96 16.00 -13.06
C GLU A 93 4.11 15.16 -11.78
N PRO A 94 3.41 14.02 -11.67
CA PRO A 94 3.50 13.17 -10.50
C PRO A 94 4.87 12.49 -10.46
N VAL A 95 5.57 12.65 -9.33
CA VAL A 95 6.78 11.90 -9.00
C VAL A 95 6.42 10.85 -7.96
N ARG A 96 6.82 9.60 -8.18
CA ARG A 96 6.62 8.50 -7.24
C ARG A 96 7.95 7.96 -6.77
N GLN A 97 8.05 7.67 -5.49
CA GLN A 97 9.21 7.02 -4.89
C GLN A 97 8.72 5.94 -3.91
N LEU A 98 9.62 5.04 -3.52
CA LEU A 98 9.34 3.99 -2.55
C LEU A 98 10.39 4.01 -1.45
N ALA A 99 9.96 3.66 -0.24
CA ALA A 99 10.80 3.22 0.86
C ALA A 99 10.31 1.88 1.39
N ILE A 100 11.21 0.91 1.46
CA ILE A 100 10.98 -0.43 2.00
C ILE A 100 11.69 -0.46 3.35
N PHE A 101 10.91 -0.48 4.43
CA PHE A 101 11.41 -0.71 5.77
C PHE A 101 11.14 -2.15 6.17
N CYS A 102 12.20 -2.89 6.48
CA CYS A 102 12.08 -4.27 6.95
C CYS A 102 13.30 -4.62 7.84
N PRO A 103 13.08 -4.95 9.13
CA PRO A 103 14.14 -5.39 10.03
C PRO A 103 14.78 -6.73 9.62
N TYR A 104 14.04 -7.58 8.92
CA TYR A 104 14.49 -8.91 8.52
C TYR A 104 15.16 -8.87 7.15
N ALA A 105 16.48 -9.10 7.12
CA ALA A 105 17.28 -8.97 5.90
C ALA A 105 16.80 -9.86 4.74
N ALA A 106 16.47 -11.13 5.02
CA ALA A 106 16.00 -12.07 3.99
C ALA A 106 14.69 -11.59 3.34
N LEU A 107 13.69 -11.22 4.14
CA LEU A 107 12.42 -10.69 3.65
C LEU A 107 12.61 -9.39 2.86
N ARG A 108 13.48 -8.50 3.34
CA ARG A 108 13.82 -7.27 2.63
C ARG A 108 14.39 -7.55 1.24
N MET A 109 15.33 -8.50 1.14
CA MET A 109 15.91 -8.90 -0.15
C MET A 109 14.89 -9.53 -1.09
N THR A 110 13.96 -10.34 -0.56
CA THR A 110 12.85 -10.89 -1.35
C THR A 110 11.96 -9.79 -1.91
N ILE A 111 11.52 -8.86 -1.07
CA ILE A 111 10.66 -7.73 -1.48
C ILE A 111 11.38 -6.86 -2.51
N CYS A 112 12.59 -6.40 -2.19
CA CYS A 112 13.36 -5.51 -3.08
C CYS A 112 13.65 -6.20 -4.41
N GLY A 113 14.13 -7.45 -4.37
CA GLY A 113 14.42 -8.23 -5.57
C GLY A 113 13.20 -8.49 -6.45
N ALA A 114 12.03 -8.75 -5.86
CA ALA A 114 10.79 -8.90 -6.62
C ALA A 114 10.36 -7.59 -7.31
N LEU A 115 10.51 -6.45 -6.61
CA LEU A 115 10.21 -5.14 -7.17
C LEU A 115 11.18 -4.76 -8.31
N GLU A 116 12.46 -5.03 -8.15
CA GLU A 116 13.50 -4.74 -9.14
C GLU A 116 13.39 -5.62 -10.40
N ARG A 117 13.06 -6.91 -10.23
CA ARG A 117 12.92 -7.87 -11.33
C ARG A 117 11.54 -7.88 -11.98
N SER A 118 10.58 -7.12 -11.47
CA SER A 118 9.22 -7.13 -12.02
C SER A 118 9.19 -6.53 -13.42
N HIS A 119 8.73 -7.31 -14.39
CA HIS A 119 8.47 -6.86 -15.76
C HIS A 119 6.97 -6.61 -16.03
N SER A 120 6.09 -7.07 -15.15
CA SER A 120 4.64 -6.89 -15.22
C SER A 120 4.08 -6.76 -13.80
N PRO A 121 3.96 -5.53 -13.25
CA PRO A 121 4.18 -4.24 -13.90
C PRO A 121 5.66 -3.78 -13.86
N PHE A 122 6.19 -3.24 -14.96
CA PHE A 122 7.58 -2.73 -14.97
C PHE A 122 7.74 -1.38 -14.23
N LEU A 123 8.33 -1.42 -13.03
CA LEU A 123 8.44 -0.25 -12.13
C LEU A 123 9.49 0.78 -12.55
N LYS A 124 10.54 0.37 -13.27
CA LYS A 124 11.71 1.20 -13.59
C LYS A 124 12.32 1.82 -12.33
N LEU A 125 12.68 0.98 -11.36
CA LEU A 125 13.24 1.45 -10.09
C LEU A 125 14.69 1.90 -10.26
N THR A 126 15.03 3.01 -9.62
CA THR A 126 16.42 3.46 -9.46
C THR A 126 16.70 3.62 -7.97
N PRO A 127 17.68 2.90 -7.39
CA PRO A 127 17.94 2.97 -5.96
C PRO A 127 18.40 4.36 -5.54
N VAL A 128 17.94 4.78 -4.37
CA VAL A 128 18.34 6.03 -3.71
C VAL A 128 19.16 5.67 -2.47
N PRO A 129 20.33 6.29 -2.24
CA PRO A 129 21.12 6.03 -1.05
C PRO A 129 20.31 6.25 0.24
N SER A 130 20.39 5.31 1.17
CA SER A 130 19.82 5.43 2.50
C SER A 130 20.93 5.24 3.54
N ASN A 131 20.83 5.95 4.66
CA ASN A 131 21.81 5.83 5.75
C ASN A 131 21.38 4.79 6.81
N HIS A 132 20.38 3.96 6.50
CA HIS A 132 19.75 3.06 7.46
C HIS A 132 19.74 1.62 6.95
N PRO A 133 20.31 0.65 7.70
CA PRO A 133 20.51 -0.71 7.22
C PRO A 133 19.21 -1.47 6.95
N ASN A 134 18.10 -1.04 7.58
CA ASN A 134 16.79 -1.67 7.45
C ASN A 134 15.87 -0.99 6.43
N LEU A 135 16.38 0.01 5.72
CA LEU A 135 15.60 0.85 4.82
C LEU A 135 16.23 0.85 3.43
N GLN A 136 15.46 0.48 2.41
CA GLN A 136 15.87 0.63 1.01
C GLN A 136 14.94 1.62 0.31
N ALA A 137 15.50 2.58 -0.40
CA ALA A 137 14.75 3.63 -1.09
C ALA A 137 14.92 3.54 -2.62
N TYR A 138 13.90 3.96 -3.35
CA TYR A 138 13.89 3.97 -4.81
C TYR A 138 13.13 5.18 -5.39
N LEU A 139 13.62 5.70 -6.51
CA LEU A 139 12.82 6.47 -7.44
C LEU A 139 12.05 5.50 -8.35
N GLN A 140 10.75 5.74 -8.54
CA GLN A 140 9.90 4.92 -9.40
C GLN A 140 9.71 5.60 -10.76
N GLY A 141 10.45 5.14 -11.77
CA GLY A 141 10.38 5.73 -13.10
C GLY A 141 9.02 5.57 -13.79
N ASN A 142 8.28 4.49 -13.49
CA ASN A 142 6.92 4.32 -14.00
C ASN A 142 5.88 4.84 -13.00
N THR A 143 5.56 6.13 -13.08
CA THR A 143 4.68 6.84 -12.14
C THR A 143 3.19 6.44 -12.23
N GLN A 144 2.82 5.62 -13.23
CA GLN A 144 1.45 5.08 -13.37
C GLN A 144 1.20 3.84 -12.47
N ILE A 145 2.25 3.25 -11.91
CA ILE A 145 2.12 2.12 -10.99
C ILE A 145 1.81 2.66 -9.59
N SER A 146 0.59 2.40 -9.13
CA SER A 146 0.16 2.73 -7.76
C SER A 146 0.15 1.49 -6.87
N ARG A 147 -0.20 1.67 -5.59
CA ARG A 147 -0.39 0.58 -4.63
C ARG A 147 -1.25 -0.55 -5.18
N LYS A 148 -2.30 -0.24 -5.97
CA LYS A 148 -3.20 -1.26 -6.55
C LYS A 148 -2.47 -2.24 -7.47
N LYS A 149 -1.49 -1.77 -8.24
CA LYS A 149 -0.67 -2.61 -9.13
C LYS A 149 0.50 -3.26 -8.39
N LEU A 150 1.00 -2.61 -7.33
CA LEU A 150 2.07 -3.15 -6.48
C LEU A 150 1.61 -4.34 -5.62
N LEU A 151 0.36 -4.30 -5.17
CA LEU A 151 -0.21 -5.27 -4.24
C LEU A 151 -0.15 -6.72 -4.77
N PRO A 152 -0.64 -7.05 -5.98
CA PRO A 152 -0.56 -8.42 -6.49
C PRO A 152 0.89 -8.88 -6.72
N LEU A 153 1.78 -7.98 -7.14
CA LEU A 153 3.20 -8.29 -7.32
C LEU A 153 3.86 -8.72 -6.00
N LEU A 154 3.60 -7.98 -4.93
CA LEU A 154 4.14 -8.31 -3.61
C LEU A 154 3.47 -9.56 -3.02
N GLN A 155 2.19 -9.80 -3.30
CA GLN A 155 1.54 -11.05 -2.91
C GLN A 155 2.21 -12.28 -3.54
N GLU A 156 2.50 -12.22 -4.83
CA GLU A 156 3.20 -13.29 -5.55
C GLU A 156 4.60 -13.54 -4.99
N ALA A 157 5.36 -12.46 -4.75
CA ALA A 157 6.71 -12.55 -4.21
C ALA A 157 6.76 -13.22 -2.82
N LEU A 158 5.79 -12.93 -1.97
CA LEU A 158 5.70 -13.54 -0.64
C LEU A 158 5.35 -15.04 -0.74
N SER A 159 4.44 -15.42 -1.63
CA SER A 159 4.10 -16.82 -1.87
C SER A 159 5.31 -17.65 -2.32
N ALA A 160 6.11 -17.13 -3.26
CA ALA A 160 7.29 -17.80 -3.79
C ALA A 160 8.43 -17.96 -2.75
N CYS A 161 8.46 -17.09 -1.73
CA CYS A 161 9.48 -17.13 -0.68
C CYS A 161 9.37 -18.38 0.20
N SER A 162 8.15 -18.88 0.44
CA SER A 162 7.95 -20.07 1.26
C SER A 162 8.25 -21.37 0.52
N ASP A 163 7.98 -21.42 -0.79
CA ASP A 163 8.24 -22.61 -1.60
C ASP A 163 9.74 -22.87 -1.78
N SER A 164 10.56 -21.82 -1.70
CA SER A 164 12.02 -21.92 -1.76
C SER A 164 12.68 -22.32 -0.43
N MET A 165 11.94 -22.36 0.69
CA MET A 165 12.51 -22.62 2.02
C MET A 165 12.49 -24.11 2.42
N THR A 166 12.01 -25.00 1.55
CA THR A 166 12.17 -26.45 1.65
C THR A 166 13.51 -26.87 1.04
N ILE A 167 14.54 -26.95 1.89
CA ILE A 167 15.80 -27.64 1.58
C ILE A 167 15.50 -29.14 1.39
N PRO A 168 16.04 -29.83 0.36
CA PRO A 168 16.01 -31.29 0.30
C PRO A 168 16.91 -31.83 1.42
N SER A 169 16.29 -32.56 2.35
CA SER A 169 16.99 -33.36 3.36
C SER A 169 17.83 -34.42 2.66
N GLY A 170 19.08 -34.08 2.33
CA GLY A 170 20.06 -35.00 1.78
C GLY A 170 20.49 -36.00 2.85
N GLN A 171 20.06 -37.26 2.71
CA GLN A 171 20.78 -38.38 3.28
C GLN A 171 22.00 -38.71 2.41
N PRO A 172 23.16 -39.06 3.00
CA PRO A 172 24.28 -39.63 2.28
C PRO A 172 24.08 -41.14 2.16
N GLU A 173 23.46 -41.60 1.06
CA GLU A 173 23.40 -43.03 0.75
C GLU A 173 24.63 -43.40 -0.08
N THR A 174 25.49 -44.19 0.55
CA THR A 174 26.68 -44.81 -0.01
C THR A 174 26.29 -45.95 -0.96
N GLY A 175 26.93 -46.00 -2.13
CA GLY A 175 27.33 -47.28 -2.73
C GLY A 175 26.45 -47.84 -3.85
N GLY A 176 27.03 -47.84 -5.06
CA GLY A 176 27.28 -49.11 -5.76
C GLY A 176 26.35 -49.55 -6.88
N VAL A 177 26.87 -49.39 -8.12
CA VAL A 177 26.81 -50.37 -9.24
C VAL A 177 25.56 -50.41 -10.15
N SER A 178 25.79 -49.96 -11.40
CA SER A 178 25.42 -50.47 -12.73
C SER A 178 24.50 -51.72 -12.83
N LYS A 179 23.58 -51.92 -13.80
CA LYS A 179 23.78 -51.97 -15.26
C LYS A 179 22.45 -52.36 -15.99
N GLU A 180 22.34 -51.96 -17.26
CA GLU A 180 21.69 -52.61 -18.43
C GLU A 180 20.18 -52.93 -18.56
N GLN A 181 19.67 -52.54 -19.75
CA GLN A 181 18.42 -52.88 -20.42
C GLN A 181 18.30 -54.39 -20.74
N VAL A 182 17.08 -54.93 -20.81
CA VAL A 182 16.67 -55.96 -21.82
C VAL A 182 15.13 -55.90 -22.02
N ASP A 183 14.78 -55.99 -23.30
CA ASP A 183 13.50 -56.05 -24.01
C ASP A 183 12.65 -57.31 -23.73
N THR A 184 11.33 -57.29 -23.95
CA THR A 184 10.49 -58.41 -24.43
C THR A 184 9.01 -57.97 -24.56
N GLU A 185 8.52 -57.90 -25.80
CA GLU A 185 7.11 -57.87 -26.20
C GLU A 185 6.40 -59.24 -26.01
N LEU A 186 5.10 -59.24 -25.69
CA LEU A 186 4.02 -59.88 -26.48
C LEU A 186 2.62 -59.73 -25.86
N ASP A 187 1.73 -59.09 -26.63
CA ASP A 187 0.34 -59.42 -26.96
C ASP A 187 -0.55 -60.17 -25.92
N ARG A 188 -1.70 -59.57 -25.56
CA ARG A 188 -3.04 -60.18 -25.76
C ARG A 188 -4.16 -59.20 -25.36
N GLY A 189 -5.11 -58.99 -26.29
CA GLY A 189 -6.12 -57.94 -26.25
C GLY A 189 -7.33 -58.12 -25.31
N GLY A 190 -8.19 -57.10 -25.36
CA GLY A 190 -9.53 -57.09 -24.75
C GLY A 190 -9.97 -55.71 -24.25
N ALA A 191 -10.58 -54.91 -25.13
CA ALA A 191 -11.65 -53.97 -24.76
C ALA A 191 -12.97 -54.61 -25.24
N PRO A 192 -14.17 -54.28 -24.73
CA PRO A 192 -14.53 -53.08 -23.97
C PRO A 192 -15.40 -53.39 -22.72
N LEU A 193 -15.84 -52.36 -21.99
CA LEU A 193 -17.25 -52.04 -21.72
C LEU A 193 -17.39 -51.13 -20.48
N ILE A 194 -18.00 -49.98 -20.75
CA ILE A 194 -18.55 -49.02 -19.78
C ILE A 194 -19.80 -49.64 -19.15
N PRO A 195 -19.95 -49.62 -17.82
CA PRO A 195 -21.25 -49.71 -17.19
C PRO A 195 -21.75 -48.29 -16.85
N GLY A 196 -22.77 -47.86 -17.59
CA GLY A 196 -23.66 -46.79 -17.14
C GLY A 196 -24.76 -47.35 -16.25
N LEU A 197 -25.53 -46.40 -15.67
CA LEU A 197 -26.82 -46.47 -14.95
C LEU A 197 -26.67 -45.85 -13.55
N SER A 198 -26.89 -44.53 -13.41
CA SER A 198 -28.20 -43.87 -13.22
C SER A 198 -28.75 -44.03 -11.81
N GLN A 199 -28.67 -42.98 -11.01
CA GLN A 199 -29.66 -42.70 -9.97
C GLN A 199 -29.76 -41.19 -9.77
N ASP A 200 -30.98 -40.73 -10.07
CA ASP A 200 -31.65 -39.52 -9.63
C ASP A 200 -31.35 -39.21 -8.16
N GLU A 201 -30.83 -38.02 -7.87
CA GLU A 201 -30.95 -37.39 -6.55
C GLU A 201 -31.28 -35.91 -6.83
N GLU A 202 -32.58 -35.66 -6.82
CA GLU A 202 -33.29 -34.41 -6.67
C GLU A 202 -32.55 -33.47 -5.69
N ASP A 203 -32.11 -32.29 -6.16
CA ASP A 203 -31.60 -31.23 -5.28
C ASP A 203 -32.77 -30.78 -4.38
N PRO A 204 -32.67 -30.85 -3.04
CA PRO A 204 -33.79 -30.51 -2.17
C PRO A 204 -34.26 -29.07 -2.47
N PRO A 205 -35.58 -28.81 -2.58
CA PRO A 205 -36.07 -27.48 -2.87
C PRO A 205 -35.55 -26.51 -1.80
N LEU A 206 -34.80 -25.50 -2.25
CA LEU A 206 -34.28 -24.46 -1.38
C LEU A 206 -35.44 -23.83 -0.59
N PRO A 207 -35.28 -23.59 0.72
CA PRO A 207 -36.31 -22.91 1.48
C PRO A 207 -36.60 -21.56 0.81
N PRO A 208 -37.88 -21.13 0.75
CA PRO A 208 -38.22 -19.86 0.13
C PRO A 208 -37.38 -18.77 0.77
N THR A 209 -36.69 -17.98 -0.06
CA THR A 209 -35.94 -16.82 0.40
C THR A 209 -36.88 -15.94 1.22
N PRO A 210 -36.56 -15.65 2.49
CA PRO A 210 -37.43 -14.84 3.32
C PRO A 210 -37.65 -13.49 2.63
N MET A 211 -38.92 -13.25 2.29
CA MET A 211 -39.37 -11.98 1.75
C MET A 211 -39.21 -10.98 2.89
N ASN A 212 -38.28 -10.03 2.76
CA ASN A 212 -38.24 -8.91 3.69
C ASN A 212 -39.60 -8.23 3.63
N SER A 213 -40.36 -8.25 4.74
CA SER A 213 -41.49 -7.34 4.91
C SER A 213 -40.96 -5.95 4.65
N LEU A 214 -41.47 -5.33 3.60
CA LEU A 214 -41.17 -3.95 3.25
C LEU A 214 -41.60 -3.11 4.44
N VAL A 215 -40.63 -2.68 5.25
CA VAL A 215 -40.87 -1.67 6.29
C VAL A 215 -41.07 -0.37 5.53
N ASP A 216 -42.32 0.09 5.47
CA ASP A 216 -42.79 1.25 4.70
C ASP A 216 -42.15 2.60 5.09
N GLU A 217 -41.28 2.63 6.10
CA GLU A 217 -40.57 3.85 6.49
C GLU A 217 -39.06 3.62 6.50
N CYS A 218 -38.47 3.71 5.30
CA CYS A 218 -37.04 3.92 5.19
C CYS A 218 -36.75 5.34 5.70
N PRO A 219 -35.85 5.55 6.69
CA PRO A 219 -35.50 6.89 7.17
C PRO A 219 -34.91 7.81 6.09
N LEU A 220 -34.60 7.25 4.91
CA LEU A 220 -34.09 7.95 3.73
C LEU A 220 -35.21 8.66 2.92
N ASP A 221 -36.49 8.33 3.14
CA ASP A 221 -37.61 8.91 2.38
C ASP A 221 -37.92 10.36 2.80
N GLN A 222 -37.36 10.80 3.92
CA GLN A 222 -37.41 12.20 4.39
C GLN A 222 -36.58 13.16 3.53
N GLY A 223 -35.88 12.66 2.50
CA GLY A 223 -35.00 13.43 1.65
C GLY A 223 -33.75 13.93 2.38
N LEU A 224 -32.77 14.42 1.62
CA LEU A 224 -31.63 15.10 2.22
C LEU A 224 -32.11 16.35 2.96
N PRO A 225 -31.60 16.64 4.18
CA PRO A 225 -31.89 17.90 4.84
C PRO A 225 -31.58 19.05 3.88
N LYS A 226 -32.48 20.05 3.80
CA LYS A 226 -32.33 21.22 2.94
C LYS A 226 -31.17 22.09 3.45
N LEU A 227 -29.95 21.66 3.16
CA LEU A 227 -28.72 22.40 3.45
C LEU A 227 -28.60 23.50 2.39
N SER A 228 -28.99 24.72 2.76
CA SER A 228 -28.75 25.89 1.91
C SER A 228 -27.31 26.39 2.09
N ALA A 229 -26.78 27.06 1.07
CA ALA A 229 -25.43 27.64 1.14
C ALA A 229 -25.32 28.67 2.28
N GLU A 230 -26.42 29.37 2.55
CA GLU A 230 -26.54 30.37 3.61
C GLU A 230 -26.45 29.73 5.00
N ALA A 231 -27.11 28.59 5.21
CA ALA A 231 -27.06 27.86 6.48
C ALA A 231 -25.64 27.34 6.79
N ILE A 232 -24.90 26.95 5.76
CA ILE A 232 -23.50 26.54 5.90
C ILE A 232 -22.63 27.76 6.26
N PHE A 233 -22.80 28.88 5.55
CA PHE A 233 -22.03 30.10 5.81
C PHE A 233 -22.27 30.64 7.22
N GLU A 234 -23.52 30.67 7.67
CA GLU A 234 -23.89 31.12 9.00
C GLU A 234 -23.25 30.24 10.09
N LYS A 235 -23.27 28.92 9.90
CA LYS A 235 -22.64 27.98 10.83
C LYS A 235 -21.11 28.14 10.88
N CYS A 236 -20.45 28.37 9.74
CA CYS A 236 -19.02 28.68 9.69
C CYS A 236 -18.67 30.00 10.40
N SER A 237 -19.55 31.00 10.27
CA SER A 237 -19.42 32.27 10.99
C SER A 237 -19.54 32.08 12.50
N GLN A 238 -20.54 31.30 12.95
CA GLN A 238 -20.71 30.97 14.37
C GLN A 238 -19.51 30.21 14.96
N ILE A 239 -18.88 29.31 14.20
CA ILE A 239 -17.65 28.61 14.64
C ILE A 239 -16.48 29.59 14.79
N SER A 240 -16.32 30.54 13.86
CA SER A 240 -15.27 31.56 13.92
C SER A 240 -15.46 32.51 15.11
N LEU A 241 -16.70 32.90 15.39
CA LEU A 241 -17.06 33.71 16.57
C LEU A 241 -16.81 32.94 17.87
N SER A 242 -17.17 31.66 17.93
CA SER A 242 -17.00 30.83 19.12
C SER A 242 -15.53 30.53 19.45
N GLN A 243 -14.66 30.43 18.43
CA GLN A 243 -13.20 30.30 18.63
C GLN A 243 -12.55 31.61 19.12
N SER A 244 -13.19 32.75 18.90
CA SER A 244 -12.69 34.06 19.33
C SER A 244 -12.95 34.30 20.83
N THR A 245 -14.04 33.77 21.38
CA THR A 245 -14.43 33.99 22.79
C THR A 245 -13.66 33.12 23.79
N SER A 246 -13.03 32.03 23.36
CA SER A 246 -12.19 31.19 24.25
C SER A 246 -10.76 31.72 24.45
N ALA A 247 -10.34 32.71 23.65
CA ALA A 247 -8.99 33.28 23.71
C ALA A 247 -8.85 34.51 24.66
N SER A 248 -9.95 34.99 25.26
CA SER A 248 -9.93 36.15 26.16
C SER A 248 -10.51 35.82 27.54
N LEU A 249 -9.74 35.08 28.36
CA LEU A 249 -9.92 35.03 29.81
C LEU A 249 -8.61 35.48 30.47
N PRO A 250 -8.55 36.69 31.07
CA PRO A 250 -7.38 37.10 31.83
C PRO A 250 -7.36 36.34 33.15
N LYS A 251 -6.24 35.63 33.41
CA LYS A 251 -5.95 35.06 34.71
C LYS A 251 -5.85 36.18 35.73
N LYS A 252 -6.60 36.07 36.83
CA LYS A 252 -6.36 36.81 38.07
C LYS A 252 -5.86 35.82 39.11
#